data_AF-A0A1H4RHP6-F1
#
_entry.id   AF-A0A1H4RHP6-F1
#
_cell.length_a   1.000
_cell.length_b   1.000
_cell.length_c   1.000
_cell.angle_alpha   90.00
_cell.angle_beta   90.00
_cell.angle_gamma   90.00
#
_symmetry.space_group_name_H-M   'P 1'
#
loop_
_entity.id
_entity.type
_entity.pdbx_description
1 polymer ?
#
loop_
_entity_poly.entity_id
_entity_poly.type
_entity_poly.pdbx_seq_one_letter_code
_entity_poly.pdbx_strand_id
1 'polypeptide(L)'
;MATETHGVNWHAECLYDAGGAKGMPQLCTDWMPNQIFWLAVALVVLFVILSRIALPRIGAVLAERKGTITNDLAAAEELKLKAIEAEKAYNEALATARTEAGKIVAAAKAEIQKDLDAATAKADVEITARAAESEAKIAEIRAGAEEAVQAVAKDTAKELVAALGGTADARSVTAAIAARLKG
;
A
#
# COMPACT_ATOMS: atom_id res chain seq x y z
N MET A 1 -112.13 -47.52 -12.56
CA MET A 1 -111.50 -46.93 -13.75
C MET A 1 -110.60 -45.81 -13.27
N ALA A 2 -109.34 -45.88 -13.71
CA ALA A 2 -108.21 -44.95 -13.57
C ALA A 2 -108.29 -43.81 -12.53
N THR A 3 -107.44 -43.92 -11.52
CA THR A 3 -106.94 -42.82 -10.69
C THR A 3 -106.11 -41.86 -11.54
N GLU A 4 -106.59 -40.63 -11.74
CA GLU A 4 -105.74 -39.55 -12.26
C GLU A 4 -104.94 -38.95 -11.12
N THR A 5 -103.64 -39.22 -11.11
CA THR A 5 -102.67 -38.51 -10.28
C THR A 5 -102.34 -37.20 -10.98
N HIS A 6 -102.86 -36.07 -10.45
CA HIS A 6 -102.30 -34.76 -10.74
C HIS A 6 -100.93 -34.64 -10.07
N GLY A 7 -99.94 -35.32 -10.64
CA GLY A 7 -98.53 -35.06 -10.37
C GLY A 7 -98.20 -33.72 -10.98
N VAL A 8 -98.09 -32.68 -10.14
CA VAL A 8 -97.36 -31.49 -10.53
C VAL A 8 -95.92 -31.97 -10.73
N ASN A 9 -95.48 -32.08 -11.98
CA ASN A 9 -94.14 -32.50 -12.30
C ASN A 9 -93.24 -31.26 -12.17
N TRP A 10 -92.74 -30.98 -10.96
CA TRP A 10 -91.80 -29.87 -10.67
C TRP A 10 -90.44 -30.02 -11.38
N HIS A 11 -90.28 -31.10 -12.15
CA HIS A 11 -89.07 -31.45 -12.87
C HIS A 11 -89.51 -31.97 -14.25
N ALA A 12 -89.45 -31.13 -15.29
CA ALA A 12 -89.29 -31.50 -16.70
C ALA A 12 -90.10 -30.64 -17.69
N GLU A 13 -89.98 -29.31 -17.67
CA GLU A 13 -90.47 -28.54 -18.83
C GLU A 13 -89.55 -28.72 -20.05
N CYS A 14 -88.31 -29.16 -19.79
CA CYS A 14 -87.25 -29.42 -20.76
C CYS A 14 -86.97 -30.90 -21.08
N LEU A 15 -87.75 -31.86 -20.56
CA LEU A 15 -87.64 -33.29 -20.93
C LEU A 15 -88.97 -33.79 -21.54
N TYR A 16 -88.88 -34.66 -22.54
CA TYR A 16 -90.02 -35.44 -23.02
C TYR A 16 -90.33 -36.57 -22.03
N ASP A 17 -91.60 -37.00 -21.97
CA ASP A 17 -92.09 -38.10 -21.11
C ASP A 17 -91.31 -39.43 -21.31
N ALA A 18 -90.68 -39.61 -22.48
CA ALA A 18 -89.81 -40.75 -22.81
C ALA A 18 -88.31 -40.55 -22.48
N GLY A 19 -87.94 -39.49 -21.74
CA GLY A 19 -86.57 -39.25 -21.26
C GLY A 19 -85.61 -38.55 -22.24
N GLY A 20 -86.11 -37.99 -23.36
CA GLY A 20 -85.32 -37.18 -24.29
C GLY A 20 -85.34 -35.70 -23.92
N ALA A 21 -84.28 -34.94 -24.19
CA ALA A 21 -84.26 -33.49 -23.91
C ALA A 21 -84.97 -32.67 -25.00
N LYS A 22 -85.80 -31.70 -24.60
CA LYS A 22 -86.54 -30.79 -25.49
C LYS A 22 -85.73 -29.52 -25.74
N GLY A 23 -85.31 -29.28 -26.99
CA GLY A 23 -84.47 -28.14 -27.37
C GLY A 23 -82.98 -28.35 -27.08
N MET A 24 -82.21 -27.26 -26.93
CA MET A 24 -80.81 -27.33 -26.48
C MET A 24 -80.79 -27.57 -24.96
N PRO A 25 -80.39 -28.76 -24.48
CA PRO A 25 -80.57 -29.15 -23.07
C PRO A 25 -79.79 -28.25 -22.10
N GLN A 26 -78.75 -27.58 -22.58
CA GLN A 26 -77.87 -26.69 -21.82
C GLN A 26 -78.49 -25.33 -21.45
N LEU A 27 -79.53 -24.86 -22.16
CA LEU A 27 -80.22 -23.59 -21.86
C LEU A 27 -81.51 -23.76 -21.05
N CYS A 28 -81.77 -24.96 -20.52
CA CYS A 28 -82.95 -25.19 -19.72
C CYS A 28 -82.86 -24.46 -18.37
N THR A 29 -83.86 -23.62 -18.09
CA THR A 29 -83.94 -22.83 -16.85
C THR A 29 -84.16 -23.68 -15.60
N ASP A 30 -84.71 -24.90 -15.74
CA ASP A 30 -84.99 -25.79 -14.61
C ASP A 30 -83.71 -26.31 -13.93
N TRP A 31 -82.61 -26.46 -14.68
CA TRP A 31 -81.35 -27.04 -14.17
C TRP A 31 -80.33 -25.98 -13.77
N MET A 32 -80.50 -24.75 -14.26
CA MET A 32 -79.59 -23.63 -14.07
C MET A 32 -79.42 -23.22 -12.59
N PRO A 33 -80.44 -23.20 -11.71
CA PRO A 33 -80.27 -22.91 -10.29
C PRO A 33 -79.33 -23.88 -9.57
N ASN A 34 -79.43 -25.18 -9.86
CA ASN A 34 -78.56 -26.20 -9.26
C ASN A 34 -77.11 -26.05 -9.75
N GLN A 35 -76.91 -25.79 -11.05
CA GLN A 35 -75.58 -25.51 -11.60
C GLN A 35 -74.96 -24.24 -11.00
N ILE A 36 -75.73 -23.16 -10.86
CA ILE A 36 -75.29 -21.91 -10.24
C ILE A 36 -74.94 -22.13 -8.76
N PHE A 37 -75.73 -22.91 -8.03
CA PHE A 37 -75.43 -23.25 -6.65
C PHE A 37 -74.07 -23.94 -6.50
N TRP A 38 -73.81 -25.01 -7.27
CA TRP A 38 -72.53 -25.70 -7.22
C TRP A 38 -71.37 -24.87 -7.76
N LEU A 39 -71.61 -24.02 -8.77
CA LEU A 39 -70.62 -23.07 -9.24
C LEU A 39 -70.23 -22.07 -8.15
N ALA A 40 -71.21 -21.52 -7.42
CA ALA A 40 -70.96 -20.62 -6.31
C ALA A 40 -70.20 -21.33 -5.17
N VAL A 41 -70.60 -22.56 -4.82
CA VAL A 41 -69.90 -23.37 -3.81
C VAL A 41 -68.45 -23.63 -4.24
N ALA A 42 -68.22 -24.07 -5.47
CA ALA A 42 -66.87 -24.32 -5.99
C ALA A 42 -66.02 -23.05 -6.01
N LEU A 43 -66.59 -21.90 -6.39
CA LEU A 43 -65.91 -20.62 -6.42
C LEU A 43 -65.54 -20.15 -5.00
N VAL A 44 -66.44 -20.32 -4.03
CA VAL A 44 -66.15 -20.01 -2.61
C VAL A 44 -65.05 -20.92 -2.07
N VAL A 45 -65.13 -22.24 -2.33
CA VAL A 45 -64.09 -23.19 -1.90
C VAL A 45 -62.73 -22.83 -2.53
N LEU A 46 -62.69 -22.57 -3.83
CA LEU A 46 -61.48 -22.15 -4.53
C LEU A 46 -60.93 -20.83 -3.95
N PHE A 47 -61.79 -19.84 -3.72
CA PHE A 47 -61.42 -18.56 -3.13
C PHE A 47 -60.80 -18.73 -1.74
N VAL A 48 -61.39 -19.58 -0.89
CA VAL A 48 -60.84 -19.87 0.44
C VAL A 48 -59.48 -20.57 0.33
N ILE A 49 -59.32 -21.55 -0.56
CA ILE A 49 -58.03 -22.23 -0.78
C ILE A 49 -56.97 -21.24 -1.26
N LEU A 50 -57.28 -20.40 -2.25
CA LEU A 50 -56.32 -19.43 -2.77
C LEU A 50 -55.96 -18.38 -1.72
N SER A 51 -56.94 -17.83 -1.01
CA SER A 51 -56.72 -16.80 0.00
C SER A 51 -56.00 -17.30 1.25
N ARG A 52 -56.26 -18.54 1.68
CA ARG A 52 -55.69 -19.09 2.92
C ARG A 52 -54.45 -19.96 2.72
N ILE A 53 -54.19 -20.47 1.52
CA ILE A 53 -53.08 -21.40 1.28
C ILE A 53 -52.15 -20.87 0.17
N ALA A 54 -52.66 -20.57 -1.01
CA ALA A 54 -51.80 -20.24 -2.16
C ALA A 54 -51.13 -18.86 -2.03
N LEU A 55 -51.92 -17.81 -1.80
CA LEU A 55 -51.43 -16.43 -1.64
C LEU A 55 -50.44 -16.27 -0.46
N PRO A 56 -50.70 -16.79 0.76
CA PRO A 56 -49.75 -16.64 1.85
C PRO A 56 -48.43 -17.37 1.60
N ARG A 57 -48.43 -18.52 0.90
CA ARG A 57 -47.19 -19.21 0.51
C ARG A 57 -46.35 -18.39 -0.46
N ILE A 58 -46.97 -17.79 -1.47
CA ILE A 58 -46.29 -16.91 -2.43
C ILE A 58 -45.75 -15.66 -1.71
N GLY A 59 -46.57 -15.08 -0.81
CA GLY A 59 -46.16 -13.95 0.01
C GLY A 59 -44.94 -14.24 0.88
N ALA A 60 -44.86 -15.42 1.48
CA ALA A 60 -43.72 -15.86 2.28
C ALA A 60 -42.42 -15.94 1.46
N VAL A 61 -42.47 -16.54 0.26
CA VAL A 61 -41.29 -16.62 -0.63
C VAL A 61 -40.83 -15.24 -1.09
N LEU A 62 -41.78 -14.35 -1.41
CA LEU A 62 -41.44 -12.96 -1.78
C LEU A 62 -40.82 -12.20 -0.60
N ALA A 63 -41.34 -12.40 0.62
CA ALA A 63 -40.81 -11.77 1.82
C ALA A 63 -39.39 -12.28 2.14
N GLU A 64 -39.16 -13.59 2.02
CA GLU A 64 -37.84 -14.21 2.19
C GLU A 64 -36.83 -13.63 1.19
N ARG A 65 -37.15 -13.61 -0.10
CA ARG A 65 -36.26 -13.03 -1.13
C ARG A 65 -35.96 -11.55 -0.88
N LYS A 66 -36.98 -10.77 -0.53
CA LYS A 66 -36.78 -9.36 -0.18
C LYS A 66 -35.86 -9.22 1.03
N GLY A 67 -36.10 -10.03 2.06
CA GLY A 67 -35.27 -10.07 3.27
C GLY A 67 -33.81 -10.39 2.97
N THR A 68 -33.54 -11.44 2.19
CA THR A 68 -32.19 -11.81 1.76
C THR A 68 -31.52 -10.68 0.98
N ILE A 69 -32.20 -10.09 -0.01
CA ILE A 69 -31.64 -8.98 -0.80
C ILE A 69 -31.32 -7.77 0.09
N THR A 70 -32.21 -7.41 1.01
CA THR A 70 -31.96 -6.27 1.93
C THR A 70 -30.81 -6.55 2.89
N ASN A 71 -30.70 -7.79 3.38
CA ASN A 71 -29.61 -8.19 4.26
C ASN A 71 -28.27 -8.19 3.52
N ASP A 72 -28.24 -8.74 2.32
CA ASP A 72 -27.03 -8.78 1.48
C ASP A 72 -26.59 -7.36 1.07
N LEU A 73 -27.55 -6.48 0.78
CA LEU A 73 -27.26 -5.08 0.49
C LEU A 73 -26.68 -4.36 1.72
N ALA A 74 -27.29 -4.54 2.89
CA ALA A 74 -26.78 -3.95 4.14
C ALA A 74 -25.38 -4.47 4.48
N ALA A 75 -25.13 -5.77 4.32
CA ALA A 75 -23.82 -6.37 4.52
C ALA A 75 -22.78 -5.83 3.51
N ALA A 76 -23.16 -5.66 2.25
CA ALA A 76 -22.29 -5.08 1.23
C ALA A 76 -21.95 -3.61 1.53
N GLU A 77 -22.92 -2.82 1.99
CA GLU A 77 -22.70 -1.43 2.40
C GLU A 77 -21.77 -1.35 3.63
N GLU A 78 -21.98 -2.22 4.63
CA GLU A 78 -21.10 -2.29 5.81
C GLU A 78 -19.67 -2.67 5.43
N LEU A 79 -19.49 -3.68 4.56
CA LEU A 79 -18.17 -4.07 4.07
C LEU A 79 -17.51 -2.96 3.25
N LYS A 80 -18.28 -2.22 2.45
CA LYS A 80 -17.78 -1.06 1.71
C LYS A 80 -17.32 0.05 2.65
N LEU A 81 -18.08 0.36 3.70
CA LEU A 81 -17.69 1.35 4.70
C LEU A 81 -16.39 0.94 5.41
N LYS A 82 -16.30 -0.32 5.88
CA LYS A 82 -15.09 -0.87 6.49
C LYS A 82 -13.88 -0.80 5.55
N ALA A 83 -14.07 -1.08 4.26
CA ALA A 83 -13.00 -0.99 3.27
C ALA A 83 -12.50 0.45 3.10
N ILE A 84 -13.42 1.43 3.02
CA ILE A 84 -13.06 2.86 2.91
C ILE A 84 -12.34 3.34 4.19
N GLU A 85 -12.81 2.93 5.36
CA GLU A 85 -12.16 3.26 6.64
C GLU A 85 -10.75 2.66 6.74
N ALA A 86 -10.60 1.39 6.35
CA ALA A 86 -9.30 0.72 6.32
C ALA A 86 -8.35 1.36 5.31
N GLU A 87 -8.83 1.74 4.12
CA GLU A 87 -8.04 2.44 3.11
C GLU A 87 -7.58 3.81 3.63
N LYS A 88 -8.46 4.56 4.30
CA LYS A 88 -8.12 5.85 4.91
C LYS A 88 -7.05 5.67 5.99
N ALA A 89 -7.22 4.71 6.89
CA ALA A 89 -6.24 4.43 7.95
C ALA A 89 -4.89 3.97 7.38
N TYR A 90 -4.90 3.14 6.33
CA TYR A 90 -3.69 2.72 5.62
C TYR A 90 -2.96 3.91 4.99
N ASN A 91 -3.68 4.79 4.30
CA ASN A 91 -3.10 5.98 3.66
C ASN A 91 -2.52 6.95 4.70
N GLU A 92 -3.19 7.14 5.84
CA GLU A 92 -2.71 7.96 6.95
C GLU A 92 -1.44 7.37 7.59
N ALA A 93 -1.42 6.05 7.82
CA ALA A 93 -0.24 5.35 8.32
C ALA A 93 0.94 5.47 7.34
N LEU A 94 0.68 5.34 6.03
CA LEU A 94 1.72 5.49 5.00
C LEU A 94 2.28 6.92 4.95
N ALA A 95 1.42 7.93 5.06
CA ALA A 95 1.85 9.34 5.09
C ALA A 95 2.69 9.65 6.34
N THR A 96 2.28 9.11 7.49
CA THR A 96 3.01 9.23 8.76
C THR A 96 4.38 8.55 8.66
N ALA A 97 4.42 7.30 8.20
CA ALA A 97 5.67 6.55 8.03
C ALA A 97 6.65 7.23 7.07
N ARG A 98 6.17 7.80 5.96
CA ARG A 98 7.01 8.59 5.04
C ARG A 98 7.58 9.84 5.70
N THR A 99 6.77 10.52 6.49
CA THR A 99 7.18 11.71 7.24
C THR A 99 8.24 11.36 8.29
N GLU A 100 8.03 10.28 9.04
CA GLU A 100 8.98 9.78 10.04
C GLU A 100 10.29 9.32 9.41
N ALA A 101 10.23 8.56 8.32
CA ALA A 101 11.41 8.18 7.55
C ALA A 101 12.18 9.42 7.07
N GLY A 102 11.49 10.45 6.57
CA GLY A 102 12.10 11.73 6.20
C GLY A 102 12.80 12.42 7.37
N LYS A 103 12.18 12.44 8.56
CA LYS A 103 12.78 12.99 9.79
C LYS A 103 14.01 12.21 10.22
N ILE A 104 13.96 10.88 10.19
CA ILE A 104 15.09 10.01 10.54
C ILE A 104 16.26 10.25 9.59
N VAL A 105 16.01 10.31 8.29
CA VAL A 105 17.06 10.58 7.29
C VAL A 105 17.66 11.97 7.50
N ALA A 106 16.84 12.99 7.79
CA ALA A 106 17.34 14.33 8.06
C ALA A 106 18.19 14.39 9.34
N ALA A 107 17.74 13.74 10.41
CA ALA A 107 18.48 13.65 11.67
C ALA A 107 19.81 12.92 11.50
N ALA A 108 19.81 11.76 10.84
CA ALA A 108 21.01 10.99 10.55
C ALA A 108 22.02 11.78 9.69
N LYS A 109 21.54 12.52 8.68
CA LYS A 109 22.42 13.40 7.87
C LYS A 109 23.05 14.51 8.72
N ALA A 110 22.27 15.11 9.63
CA ALA A 110 22.78 16.15 10.50
C ALA A 110 23.84 15.62 11.49
N GLU A 111 23.63 14.41 12.03
CA GLU A 111 24.59 13.73 12.90
C GLU A 111 25.87 13.36 12.14
N ILE A 112 25.73 12.74 10.96
CA ILE A 112 26.88 12.41 10.09
C ILE A 112 27.69 13.67 9.73
N GLN A 113 27.02 14.77 9.41
CA GLN A 113 27.72 16.02 9.09
C GLN A 113 28.52 16.54 10.28
N LYS A 114 27.94 16.50 11.48
CA LYS A 114 28.62 16.92 12.70
C LYS A 114 29.85 16.05 13.00
N ASP A 115 29.72 14.74 12.84
CA ASP A 115 30.84 13.80 13.05
C ASP A 115 31.93 13.97 11.98
N LEU A 116 31.53 14.23 10.73
CA LEU A 116 32.45 14.54 9.65
C LEU A 116 33.22 15.82 9.96
N ASP A 117 32.55 16.91 10.33
CA ASP A 117 33.19 18.19 10.66
C ASP A 117 34.19 18.02 11.83
N ALA A 118 33.81 17.24 12.85
CA ALA A 118 34.70 16.93 13.98
C ALA A 118 35.91 16.08 13.57
N ALA A 119 35.71 15.09 12.69
CA ALA A 119 36.79 14.25 12.17
C ALA A 119 37.74 15.06 11.27
N THR A 120 37.20 15.92 10.40
CA THR A 120 37.99 16.81 9.55
C THR A 120 38.81 17.79 10.38
N ALA A 121 38.22 18.42 11.40
CA ALA A 121 38.96 19.33 12.28
C ALA A 121 40.12 18.62 13.02
N LYS A 122 39.91 17.37 13.47
CA LYS A 122 40.99 16.57 14.07
C LYS A 122 42.08 16.24 13.06
N ALA A 123 41.68 15.81 11.85
CA ALA A 123 42.62 15.50 10.79
C ALA A 123 43.46 16.73 10.41
N ASP A 124 42.87 17.91 10.30
CA ASP A 124 43.59 19.16 9.99
C ASP A 124 44.62 19.51 11.06
N VAL A 125 44.29 19.32 12.35
CA VAL A 125 45.23 19.51 13.45
C VAL A 125 46.40 18.52 13.37
N GLU A 126 46.12 17.24 13.13
CA GLU A 126 47.17 16.22 12.99
C GLU A 126 48.06 16.44 11.76
N ILE A 127 47.47 16.84 10.63
CA ILE A 127 48.20 17.17 9.40
C ILE A 127 49.11 18.37 9.65
N THR A 128 48.60 19.42 10.30
CA THR A 128 49.40 20.61 10.62
C THR A 128 50.56 20.28 11.55
N ALA A 129 50.33 19.44 12.57
CA ALA A 129 51.39 19.01 13.48
C ALA A 129 52.47 18.18 12.76
N ARG A 130 52.06 17.23 11.90
CA ARG A 130 52.99 16.43 11.10
C ARG A 130 53.76 17.26 10.07
N ALA A 131 53.12 18.27 9.48
CA ALA A 131 53.77 19.21 8.58
C ALA A 131 54.87 19.99 9.31
N ALA A 132 54.57 20.54 10.50
CA ALA A 132 55.56 21.26 11.32
C ALA A 132 56.72 20.35 11.76
N GLU A 133 56.45 19.10 12.15
CA GLU A 133 57.50 18.13 12.50
C GLU A 133 58.39 17.81 11.29
N SER A 134 57.79 17.63 10.12
CA SER A 134 58.51 17.36 8.87
C SER A 134 59.36 18.56 8.44
N GLU A 135 58.84 19.78 8.58
CA GLU A 135 59.59 21.01 8.33
C GLU A 135 60.79 21.15 9.25
N ALA A 136 60.64 20.84 10.55
CA ALA A 136 61.74 20.86 11.51
C ALA A 136 62.83 19.83 11.14
N LYS A 137 62.45 18.60 10.77
CA LYS A 137 63.39 17.57 10.31
C LYS A 137 64.10 17.97 9.01
N ILE A 138 63.38 18.59 8.07
CA ILE A 138 63.98 19.10 6.83
C ILE A 138 64.97 20.22 7.14
N ALA A 139 64.66 21.12 8.07
CA ALA A 139 65.58 22.18 8.49
C ALA A 139 66.85 21.62 9.14
N GLU A 140 66.71 20.60 9.99
CA GLU A 140 67.85 19.89 10.60
C GLU A 140 68.73 19.21 9.54
N ILE A 141 68.12 18.47 8.61
CA ILE A 141 68.84 17.84 7.49
C ILE A 141 69.56 18.88 6.64
N ARG A 142 68.93 20.04 6.38
CA ARG A 142 69.57 21.15 5.64
C ARG A 142 70.78 21.70 6.38
N ALA A 143 70.66 21.97 7.67
CA ALA A 143 71.78 22.45 8.49
C ALA A 143 72.94 21.44 8.51
N GLY A 144 72.64 20.15 8.72
CA GLY A 144 73.66 19.10 8.69
C GLY A 144 74.29 18.92 7.31
N ALA A 145 73.52 19.05 6.23
CA ALA A 145 74.03 19.01 4.87
C ALA A 145 74.93 20.22 4.57
N GLU A 146 74.58 21.41 5.05
CA GLU A 146 75.45 22.59 4.93
C GLU A 146 76.80 22.34 5.63
N GLU A 147 76.80 21.86 6.88
CA GLU A 147 78.03 21.52 7.59
C GLU A 147 78.88 20.46 6.87
N ALA A 148 78.23 19.39 6.39
CA ALA A 148 78.90 18.33 5.63
C ALA A 148 79.52 18.87 4.34
N VAL A 149 78.82 19.75 3.61
CA VAL A 149 79.35 20.42 2.41
C VAL A 149 80.56 21.29 2.77
N GLN A 150 80.54 22.01 3.89
CA GLN A 150 81.71 22.79 4.33
C GLN A 150 82.91 21.91 4.64
N ALA A 151 82.70 20.76 5.30
CA ALA A 151 83.75 19.82 5.62
C ALA A 151 84.37 19.22 4.34
N VAL A 152 83.52 18.68 3.46
CA VAL A 152 83.96 18.09 2.18
C VAL A 152 84.67 19.13 1.31
N ALA A 153 84.18 20.38 1.25
CA ALA A 153 84.82 21.45 0.50
C ALA A 153 86.22 21.81 1.04
N LYS A 154 86.40 21.82 2.37
CA LYS A 154 87.71 22.05 3.01
C LYS A 154 88.69 20.92 2.73
N ASP A 155 88.23 19.68 2.86
CA ASP A 155 89.07 18.49 2.64
C ASP A 155 89.48 18.38 1.17
N THR A 156 88.52 18.51 0.23
CA THR A 156 88.81 18.48 -1.20
C THR A 156 89.72 19.63 -1.65
N ALA A 157 89.52 20.86 -1.16
CA ALA A 157 90.40 21.98 -1.48
C ALA A 157 91.83 21.77 -0.96
N LYS A 158 91.98 21.20 0.24
CA LYS A 158 93.29 20.87 0.81
C LYS A 158 94.01 19.81 -0.03
N GLU A 159 93.30 18.76 -0.45
CA GLU A 159 93.85 17.73 -1.34
C GLU A 159 94.24 18.29 -2.71
N LEU A 160 93.41 19.15 -3.31
CA LEU A 160 93.70 19.79 -4.59
C LEU A 160 94.96 20.68 -4.52
N VAL A 161 95.12 21.48 -3.48
CA VAL A 161 96.30 22.35 -3.29
C VAL A 161 97.57 21.51 -3.13
N ALA A 162 97.49 20.39 -2.40
CA ALA A 162 98.59 19.45 -2.25
C ALA A 162 98.95 18.76 -3.58
N ALA A 163 97.95 18.32 -4.36
CA ALA A 163 98.15 17.67 -5.66
C ALA A 163 98.76 18.62 -6.71
N LEU A 164 98.46 19.92 -6.63
CA LEU A 164 99.01 20.96 -7.51
C LEU A 164 100.39 21.49 -7.05
N GLY A 165 101.00 20.90 -6.02
CA GLY A 165 102.37 21.21 -5.58
C GLY A 165 102.51 22.43 -4.65
N GLY A 166 101.40 22.96 -4.11
CA GLY A 166 101.41 24.05 -3.14
C GLY A 166 101.46 23.57 -1.69
N THR A 167 101.99 24.38 -0.77
CA THR A 167 101.89 24.12 0.67
C THR A 167 100.56 24.66 1.18
N ALA A 168 99.65 23.77 1.57
CA ALA A 168 98.34 24.16 2.07
C ALA A 168 98.45 24.80 3.46
N ASP A 169 98.54 26.13 3.53
CA ASP A 169 98.30 26.84 4.79
C ASP A 169 96.82 26.69 5.15
N ALA A 170 96.55 25.84 6.14
CA ALA A 170 95.20 25.47 6.54
C ALA A 170 94.32 26.68 6.91
N ARG A 171 94.92 27.78 7.40
CA ARG A 171 94.21 29.03 7.72
C ARG A 171 93.75 29.78 6.47
N SER A 172 94.61 29.95 5.47
CA SER A 172 94.23 30.63 4.23
C SER A 172 93.13 29.90 3.45
N VAL A 173 93.19 28.56 3.38
CA VAL A 173 92.20 27.72 2.68
C VAL A 173 90.84 27.76 3.38
N THR A 174 90.81 27.64 4.71
CA THR A 174 89.55 27.75 5.48
C THR A 174 88.94 29.14 5.40
N ALA A 175 89.75 30.21 5.39
CA ALA A 175 89.27 31.58 5.22
C ALA A 175 88.68 31.84 3.83
N ALA A 176 89.32 31.35 2.76
CA ALA A 176 88.84 31.51 1.38
C ALA A 176 87.51 30.77 1.13
N ILE A 177 87.36 29.56 1.68
CA ILE A 177 86.13 28.76 1.57
C ILE A 177 84.99 29.40 2.38
N ALA A 178 85.27 29.88 3.59
CA ALA A 178 84.28 30.58 4.41
C ALA A 178 83.78 31.89 3.74
N ALA A 179 84.66 32.60 3.02
CA ALA A 179 84.28 33.79 2.26
C ALA A 179 83.37 33.47 1.06
N ARG A 180 83.53 32.29 0.44
CA ARG A 180 82.71 31.83 -0.70
C ARG A 180 81.38 31.19 -0.30
N LEU A 181 81.27 30.66 0.91
CA LEU A 181 80.02 30.13 1.47
C LEU A 181 79.08 31.21 2.04
N LYS A 182 79.59 32.42 2.30
CA LYS A 182 78.82 33.56 2.85
C LYS A 182 78.38 34.60 1.82
N GLY A 183 78.74 34.44 0.55
CA GLY A 183 78.35 35.32 -0.56
C GLY A 183 77.32 34.64 -1.45
#